data_AF-A0A1H5Z347-F1
#
_entry.id   AF-A0A1H5Z347-F1
#
_cell.length_a   1.000
_cell.length_b   1.000
_cell.length_c   1.000
_cell.angle_alpha   90.00
_cell.angle_beta   90.00
_cell.angle_gamma   90.00
#
_symmetry.space_group_name_H-M   'P 1'
#
loop_
_entity.id
_entity.type
_entity.pdbx_description
1 polymer ?
#
loop_
_entity_poly.entity_id
_entity_poly.type
_entity_poly.pdbx_seq_one_letter_code
_entity_poly.pdbx_strand_id
1 'polypeptide(L)'
;MKPRRACFARPTFVDMMKAFGPVDAMLARLAEGWIHEIQGAAVFLNPQDGVWYEIPAALEGWIALWERLDARHRLQLDLDPVRKIVARLRYSTPIPPELVAQAQAVADQCKRAYRRMDLHEVGSVVKTQLIVNEAEQQGLTENAA
;
A
#
# COMPACT_ATOMS: atom_id res chain seq x y z
N MET A 1 16.34 -33.05 16.82
CA MET A 1 15.55 -32.13 15.96
C MET A 1 16.36 -30.84 15.82
N LYS A 2 16.97 -30.56 14.65
CA LYS A 2 17.77 -29.33 14.46
C LYS A 2 16.82 -28.13 14.39
N PRO A 3 17.10 -27.01 15.07
CA PRO A 3 16.29 -25.81 14.91
C PRO A 3 16.41 -25.36 13.45
N ARG A 4 15.26 -25.21 12.77
CA ARG A 4 15.20 -24.54 11.46
C ARG A 4 15.71 -23.11 11.71
N ARG A 5 16.92 -22.80 11.24
CA ARG A 5 17.39 -21.41 11.18
C ARG A 5 16.36 -20.66 10.36
N ALA A 6 15.64 -19.72 10.97
CA ALA A 6 14.87 -18.74 10.23
C ALA A 6 15.87 -18.03 9.31
N CYS A 7 15.74 -18.26 8.01
CA CYS A 7 16.60 -17.64 7.03
C CYS A 7 16.16 -16.18 6.96
N PHE A 8 16.86 -15.29 7.65
CA PHE A 8 16.55 -13.86 7.61
C PHE A 8 16.90 -13.32 6.22
N ALA A 9 15.89 -13.06 5.39
CA ALA A 9 16.07 -12.60 4.03
C ALA A 9 15.75 -11.11 3.94
N ARG A 10 16.76 -10.26 3.74
CA ARG A 10 16.53 -8.82 3.55
C ARG A 10 16.02 -8.52 2.14
N PRO A 11 15.19 -7.47 1.97
CA PRO A 11 14.79 -7.02 0.65
C PRO A 11 15.98 -6.64 -0.23
N THR A 12 15.99 -7.16 -1.44
CA THR A 12 16.89 -6.71 -2.51
C THR A 12 16.35 -5.44 -3.16
N PHE A 13 17.16 -4.82 -4.02
CA PHE A 13 16.69 -3.71 -4.85
C PHE A 13 15.50 -4.09 -5.74
N VAL A 14 15.49 -5.32 -6.27
CA VAL A 14 14.38 -5.82 -7.09
C VAL A 14 13.10 -5.93 -6.26
N ASP A 15 13.20 -6.38 -5.01
CA ASP A 15 12.04 -6.45 -4.10
C ASP A 15 11.49 -5.07 -3.76
N MET A 16 12.37 -4.08 -3.59
CA MET A 16 11.97 -2.68 -3.40
C MET A 16 11.17 -2.16 -4.59
N MET A 17 11.69 -2.35 -5.81
CA MET A 17 11.04 -1.89 -7.05
C MET A 17 9.69 -2.59 -7.25
N LYS A 18 9.60 -3.88 -6.90
CA LYS A 18 8.35 -4.61 -6.97
C LYS A 18 7.32 -4.12 -5.95
N ALA A 19 7.72 -3.96 -4.69
CA ALA A 19 6.81 -3.58 -3.63
C ALA A 19 6.32 -2.13 -3.71
N PHE A 20 7.15 -1.21 -4.17
CA PHE A 20 6.86 0.23 -4.14
C PHE A 20 6.73 0.90 -5.50
N GLY A 21 7.18 0.27 -6.59
CA GLY A 21 7.08 0.84 -7.93
C GLY A 21 5.65 1.28 -8.31
N PRO A 22 4.59 0.49 -8.05
CA PRO A 22 3.22 0.89 -8.36
C PRO A 22 2.76 2.15 -7.60
N VAL A 23 2.99 2.22 -6.28
CA VAL A 23 2.57 3.38 -5.48
C VAL A 23 3.36 4.64 -5.85
N ASP A 24 4.65 4.50 -6.15
CA ASP A 24 5.50 5.62 -6.61
C ASP A 24 5.05 6.16 -7.97
N ALA A 25 4.75 5.26 -8.92
CA ALA A 25 4.26 5.66 -10.24
C ALA A 25 2.91 6.37 -10.14
N MET A 26 2.01 5.88 -9.28
CA MET A 26 0.71 6.49 -9.03
C MET A 26 0.85 7.88 -8.39
N LEU A 27 1.68 8.04 -7.35
CA LEU A 27 1.93 9.34 -6.72
C LEU A 27 2.61 10.33 -7.66
N ALA A 28 3.53 9.86 -8.51
CA ALA A 28 4.15 10.70 -9.54
C ALA A 28 3.11 11.25 -10.52
N ARG A 29 2.14 10.44 -10.96
CA ARG A 29 1.04 10.90 -11.84
C ARG A 29 0.15 11.93 -11.16
N LEU A 30 -0.21 11.70 -9.89
CA LEU A 30 -0.94 12.69 -9.10
C LEU A 30 -0.16 14.01 -8.97
N ALA A 31 1.17 13.94 -8.84
CA ALA A 31 2.02 15.14 -8.79
C ALA A 31 2.09 15.89 -10.13
N GLU A 32 1.97 15.18 -11.26
CA GLU A 32 1.79 15.78 -12.59
C GLU A 32 0.41 16.44 -12.77
N GLY A 33 -0.52 16.22 -11.82
CA GLY A 33 -1.85 16.85 -11.80
C GLY A 33 -2.92 16.08 -12.56
N TRP A 34 -2.68 14.81 -12.92
CA TRP A 34 -3.64 14.01 -13.67
C TRP A 34 -3.64 12.54 -13.26
N ILE A 35 -4.78 11.87 -13.45
CA ILE A 35 -4.92 10.43 -13.28
C ILE A 35 -5.93 9.90 -14.30
N HIS A 36 -5.89 8.59 -14.59
CA HIS A 36 -6.90 7.97 -15.44
C HIS A 36 -8.19 7.77 -14.65
N GLU A 37 -9.30 7.84 -15.37
CA GLU A 37 -10.64 7.56 -14.84
C GLU A 37 -11.32 6.52 -15.74
N ILE A 38 -11.92 5.50 -15.13
CA ILE A 38 -12.77 4.53 -15.81
C ILE A 38 -14.10 4.48 -15.05
N GLN A 39 -15.20 4.80 -15.74
CA GLN A 39 -16.56 4.78 -15.17
C GLN A 39 -16.72 5.60 -13.87
N GLY A 40 -16.08 6.77 -13.77
CA GLY A 40 -16.17 7.62 -12.58
C GLY A 40 -15.18 7.27 -11.46
N ALA A 41 -14.42 6.17 -11.59
CA ALA A 41 -13.42 5.76 -10.62
C ALA A 41 -12.01 6.14 -11.07
N ALA A 42 -11.24 6.76 -10.17
CA ALA A 42 -9.83 7.01 -10.40
C ALA A 42 -9.05 5.68 -10.39
N VAL A 43 -8.35 5.39 -11.49
CA VAL A 43 -7.67 4.12 -11.71
C VAL A 43 -6.20 4.30 -12.06
N PHE A 44 -5.40 3.27 -11.81
CA PHE A 44 -4.04 3.17 -12.32
C PHE A 44 -3.81 1.82 -12.97
N LEU A 45 -2.98 1.79 -14.01
CA LEU A 45 -2.50 0.57 -14.63
C LEU A 45 -1.27 0.10 -13.86
N ASN A 46 -1.31 -1.07 -13.25
CA ASN A 46 -0.14 -1.66 -12.63
C ASN A 46 0.79 -2.21 -13.72
N PRO A 47 2.02 -1.67 -13.87
CA PRO A 47 2.92 -2.10 -14.93
C PRO A 47 3.45 -3.54 -14.76
N GLN A 48 3.26 -4.16 -13.60
CA GLN A 48 3.76 -5.50 -13.31
C GLN A 48 2.85 -6.61 -13.83
N ASP A 49 1.53 -6.42 -13.79
CA ASP A 49 0.53 -7.40 -14.20
C ASP A 49 -0.35 -6.92 -15.37
N GLY A 50 -0.27 -5.64 -15.73
CA GLY A 50 -1.08 -5.05 -16.81
C GLY A 50 -2.55 -4.86 -16.43
N VAL A 51 -2.89 -4.91 -15.15
CA VAL A 51 -4.27 -4.81 -14.65
C VAL A 51 -4.56 -3.38 -14.19
N TRP A 52 -5.78 -2.92 -14.48
CA TRP A 52 -6.32 -1.66 -13.97
C TRP A 52 -6.88 -1.86 -12.57
N TYR A 53 -6.41 -1.05 -11.63
CA TYR A 53 -6.88 -1.06 -10.25
C TYR A 53 -7.49 0.30 -9.90
N GLU A 54 -8.60 0.27 -9.17
CA GLU A 54 -9.16 1.45 -8.53
C GLU A 54 -8.22 1.94 -7.42
N ILE A 55 -7.82 3.21 -7.51
CA ILE A 55 -6.81 3.79 -6.63
C ILE A 55 -7.29 3.85 -5.17
N PRO A 56 -8.49 4.38 -4.86
CA PRO A 56 -9.01 4.34 -3.49
C PRO A 56 -8.90 2.97 -2.82
N ALA A 57 -9.40 1.92 -3.48
CA ALA A 57 -9.37 0.56 -2.95
C ALA A 57 -7.94 0.03 -2.78
N ALA A 58 -7.06 0.26 -3.77
CA ALA A 58 -5.66 -0.17 -3.69
C ALA A 58 -4.91 0.51 -2.54
N LEU A 59 -5.13 1.81 -2.34
CA LEU A 59 -4.51 2.57 -1.26
C LEU A 59 -5.05 2.18 0.12
N GLU A 60 -6.32 1.83 0.24
CA GLU A 60 -6.87 1.33 1.51
C GLU A 60 -6.23 0.01 1.92
N GLY A 61 -6.09 -0.94 0.98
CA GLY A 61 -5.37 -2.19 1.25
C GLY A 61 -3.90 -1.94 1.61
N TRP A 62 -3.26 -0.96 0.97
CA TRP A 62 -1.89 -0.55 1.29
C TRP A 62 -1.79 0.08 2.69
N ILE A 63 -2.72 0.97 3.06
CA ILE A 63 -2.81 1.58 4.39
C ILE A 63 -2.98 0.49 5.45
N ALA A 64 -3.96 -0.41 5.28
CA ALA A 64 -4.23 -1.49 6.23
C ALA A 64 -3.01 -2.41 6.42
N LEU A 65 -2.30 -2.74 5.34
CA LEU A 65 -1.04 -3.48 5.41
C LEU A 65 0.00 -2.74 6.28
N TRP A 66 0.20 -1.44 6.04
CA TRP A 66 1.19 -0.66 6.76
C TRP A 66 0.81 -0.39 8.22
N GLU A 67 -0.48 -0.31 8.55
CA GLU A 67 -0.96 -0.26 9.94
C GLU A 67 -0.61 -1.55 10.69
N ARG A 68 -0.76 -2.72 10.06
CA ARG A 68 -0.36 -4.00 10.66
C ARG A 68 1.15 -4.06 10.89
N LEU A 69 1.94 -3.60 9.91
CA LEU A 69 3.39 -3.54 10.05
C LEU A 69 3.83 -2.51 11.10
N ASP A 70 3.16 -1.36 11.17
CA ASP A 70 3.40 -0.34 12.18
C ASP A 70 3.11 -0.86 13.59
N ALA A 71 1.96 -1.49 13.81
CA ALA A 71 1.61 -2.08 15.11
C ALA A 71 2.62 -3.16 15.52
N ARG A 72 3.08 -3.98 14.58
CA ARG A 72 4.02 -5.08 14.83
C ARG A 72 5.45 -4.61 15.11
N HIS A 73 5.93 -3.62 14.35
CA HIS A 73 7.33 -3.18 14.39
C HIS A 73 7.53 -1.82 15.07
N ARG A 74 6.45 -1.18 15.53
CA ARG A 74 6.42 0.14 16.19
C ARG A 74 7.12 1.22 15.37
N LEU A 75 6.71 1.35 14.11
CA LEU A 75 7.38 2.20 13.12
C LEU A 75 7.07 3.69 13.30
N GLN A 76 5.97 4.01 14.01
CA GLN A 76 5.46 5.36 14.23
C GLN A 76 5.09 6.06 12.91
N LEU A 77 4.45 5.32 11.99
CA LEU A 77 4.06 5.86 10.69
C LEU A 77 2.83 6.75 10.82
N ASP A 78 2.90 7.95 10.24
CA ASP A 78 1.73 8.79 9.98
C ASP A 78 1.18 8.50 8.58
N LEU A 79 0.09 7.73 8.50
CA LEU A 79 -0.55 7.36 7.23
C LEU A 79 -1.68 8.33 6.82
N ASP A 80 -1.94 9.38 7.60
CA ASP A 80 -3.04 10.32 7.37
C ASP A 80 -2.96 11.05 6.01
N PRO A 81 -1.78 11.45 5.50
CA PRO A 81 -1.68 12.03 4.16
C PRO A 81 -2.23 11.10 3.06
N VAL A 82 -1.97 9.79 3.16
CA VAL A 82 -2.46 8.81 2.17
C VAL A 82 -3.97 8.61 2.32
N ARG A 83 -4.50 8.56 3.55
CA ARG A 83 -5.95 8.52 3.80
C ARG A 83 -6.67 9.74 3.22
N LYS A 84 -6.07 10.93 3.33
CA LYS A 84 -6.57 12.17 2.74
C LYS A 84 -6.58 12.15 1.21
N ILE A 85 -5.63 11.47 0.57
CA ILE A 85 -5.65 11.22 -0.89
C ILE A 85 -6.85 10.33 -1.25
N VAL A 86 -7.03 9.21 -0.54
CA VAL A 86 -8.17 8.28 -0.75
C VAL A 86 -9.51 9.02 -0.65
N ALA A 87 -9.71 9.77 0.43
CA ALA A 87 -10.94 10.53 0.63
C ALA A 87 -11.18 11.52 -0.51
N ARG A 88 -10.14 12.23 -0.96
CA ARG A 88 -10.28 13.21 -2.03
C ARG A 88 -10.64 12.58 -3.37
N LEU A 89 -10.06 11.44 -3.69
CA LEU A 89 -10.38 10.67 -4.90
C LEU A 89 -11.83 10.19 -4.88
N ARG A 90 -12.31 9.67 -3.74
CA ARG A 90 -13.70 9.20 -3.59
C ARG A 90 -14.73 10.30 -3.77
N TYR A 91 -14.45 11.47 -3.25
CA TYR A 91 -15.37 12.62 -3.31
C TYR A 91 -15.09 13.54 -4.50
N SER A 92 -14.23 13.12 -5.45
CA SER A 92 -13.84 13.91 -6.62
C SER A 92 -13.42 15.35 -6.27
N THR A 93 -12.70 15.51 -5.15
CA THR A 93 -12.24 16.81 -4.67
C THR A 93 -10.79 17.06 -5.07
N PRO A 94 -10.38 18.32 -5.30
CA PRO A 94 -9.02 18.64 -5.69
C PRO A 94 -7.97 18.13 -4.69
N ILE A 95 -6.92 17.53 -5.24
CA ILE A 95 -5.75 17.06 -4.50
C ILE A 95 -4.65 18.12 -4.60
N PRO A 96 -4.30 18.82 -3.51
CA PRO A 96 -3.21 19.79 -3.53
C PRO A 96 -1.85 19.10 -3.77
N PRO A 97 -0.93 19.71 -4.52
CA PRO A 97 0.42 19.17 -4.73
C PRO A 97 1.16 18.88 -3.42
N GLU A 98 0.96 19.71 -2.39
CA GLU A 98 1.58 19.54 -1.07
C GLU A 98 1.11 18.25 -0.39
N LEU A 99 -0.14 17.85 -0.61
CA LEU A 99 -0.67 16.59 -0.07
C LEU A 99 -0.04 15.38 -0.77
N VAL A 100 0.18 15.46 -2.09
CA VAL A 100 0.88 14.41 -2.84
C VAL A 100 2.32 14.27 -2.34
N ALA A 101 3.00 15.40 -2.11
CA ALA A 101 4.36 15.40 -1.55
C ALA A 101 4.41 14.79 -0.14
N GLN A 102 3.43 15.08 0.71
CA GLN A 102 3.30 14.45 2.03
C GLN A 102 3.08 12.94 1.91
N ALA A 103 2.19 12.49 1.03
CA ALA A 103 1.97 11.06 0.78
C ALA A 103 3.24 10.36 0.25
N GLN A 104 4.02 11.02 -0.61
CA GLN A 104 5.30 10.50 -1.08
C GLN A 104 6.31 10.35 0.08
N ALA A 105 6.36 11.31 1.01
CA ALA A 105 7.21 11.23 2.18
C ALA A 105 6.83 10.03 3.09
N VAL A 106 5.54 9.70 3.19
CA VAL A 106 5.05 8.51 3.91
C VAL A 106 5.50 7.23 3.19
N ALA A 107 5.34 7.16 1.87
CA ALA A 107 5.83 6.02 1.08
C ALA A 107 7.35 5.83 1.26
N ASP A 108 8.13 6.90 1.34
CA ASP A 108 9.57 6.83 1.58
C ASP A 108 9.93 6.36 2.99
N GLN A 109 9.14 6.72 4.01
CA GLN A 109 9.28 6.18 5.36
C GLN A 109 9.04 4.66 5.35
N CYS A 110 7.97 4.23 4.69
CA CYS A 110 7.64 2.82 4.51
C CYS A 110 8.77 2.06 3.80
N LYS A 111 9.35 2.62 2.72
CA LYS A 111 10.53 2.04 2.04
C LYS A 111 11.72 1.88 2.98
N ARG A 112 12.02 2.89 3.80
CA ARG A 112 13.12 2.84 4.77
C ARG A 112 12.91 1.77 5.84
N ALA A 113 11.66 1.58 6.29
CA ALA A 113 11.30 0.52 7.22
C ALA A 113 11.42 -0.86 6.56
N TYR A 114 10.80 -1.05 5.39
CA TYR A 114 10.79 -2.30 4.63
C TYR A 114 12.21 -2.83 4.40
N ARG A 115 13.17 -1.98 3.99
CA ARG A 115 14.58 -2.35 3.77
C ARG A 115 15.27 -3.07 4.94
N ARG A 116 14.74 -2.92 6.16
CA ARG A 116 15.30 -3.50 7.38
C ARG A 116 14.55 -4.74 7.87
N MET A 117 13.42 -5.08 7.25
CA MET A 117 12.56 -6.18 7.64
C MET A 117 13.06 -7.53 7.08
N ASP A 118 12.55 -8.62 7.65
CA ASP A 118 12.67 -9.97 7.09
C ASP A 118 11.55 -10.20 6.06
N LEU A 119 11.89 -10.52 4.82
CA LEU A 119 10.92 -10.79 3.76
C LEU A 119 9.98 -11.95 4.08
N HIS A 120 10.43 -12.95 4.86
CA HIS A 120 9.54 -14.04 5.27
C HIS A 120 8.44 -13.55 6.20
N GLU A 121 8.78 -12.64 7.11
CA GLU A 121 7.83 -12.03 8.03
C GLU A 121 6.87 -11.10 7.30
N VAL A 122 7.40 -10.23 6.43
CA VAL A 122 6.55 -9.35 5.61
C VAL A 122 5.62 -10.17 4.71
N GLY A 123 6.11 -11.23 4.09
CA GLY A 123 5.28 -12.14 3.29
C GLY A 123 4.15 -12.79 4.08
N SER A 124 4.36 -13.08 5.37
CA SER A 124 3.29 -13.57 6.25
C SER A 124 2.20 -12.51 6.50
N VAL A 125 2.61 -11.25 6.70
CA VAL A 125 1.67 -10.14 6.91
C VAL A 125 0.89 -9.84 5.61
N VAL A 126 1.58 -9.81 4.46
CA VAL A 126 0.95 -9.61 3.14
C VAL A 126 -0.11 -10.67 2.87
N LYS A 127 0.20 -11.96 3.09
CA LYS A 127 -0.78 -13.05 2.92
C LYS A 127 -2.00 -12.87 3.80
N THR A 128 -1.80 -12.46 5.06
CA THR A 128 -2.89 -12.20 5.98
C THR A 128 -3.79 -11.08 5.46
N GLN A 129 -3.20 -9.98 4.95
CA GLN A 129 -3.97 -8.87 4.39
C GLN A 129 -4.72 -9.27 3.12
N LEU A 130 -4.11 -10.05 2.22
CA LEU A 130 -4.79 -10.52 1.00
C LEU A 130 -6.00 -11.40 1.32
N ILE A 131 -5.90 -12.27 2.34
CA ILE A 131 -7.04 -13.07 2.80
C ILE A 131 -8.15 -12.18 3.36
N VAL A 132 -7.81 -11.15 4.13
CA VAL A 132 -8.79 -10.19 4.68
C VAL A 132 -9.48 -9.43 3.55
N ASN A 133 -8.73 -8.90 2.59
CA ASN A 133 -9.29 -8.21 1.42
C ASN A 133 -10.26 -9.11 0.63
N GLU A 134 -9.87 -10.36 0.38
CA GLU A 134 -10.71 -11.33 -0.34
C GLU A 134 -11.98 -11.67 0.46
N ALA A 135 -11.86 -11.87 1.78
CA ALA A 135 -13.01 -12.13 2.64
C ALA A 135 -13.99 -10.94 2.66
N GLU A 136 -13.48 -9.71 2.72
CA GLU A 136 -14.28 -8.48 2.62
C GLU A 136 -15.00 -8.38 1.27
N GLN A 137 -14.31 -8.68 0.16
CA GLN A 137 -14.91 -8.68 -1.18
C GLN A 137 -16.03 -9.74 -1.33
N GLN A 138 -15.89 -10.89 -0.68
CA GLN A 138 -16.90 -11.94 -0.68
C GLN A 138 -18.01 -11.73 0.36
N GLY A 139 -17.95 -10.66 1.16
CA GLY A 139 -18.92 -10.38 2.22
C GLY A 139 -18.86 -11.37 3.39
N LEU A 140 -17.71 -12.01 3.60
CA LEU A 140 -17.46 -13.05 4.61
C LEU A 140 -16.97 -12.49 5.95
N THR A 141 -17.04 -11.18 6.17
CA THR A 141 -16.74 -10.59 7.47
C THR A 141 -17.93 -10.79 8.41
N GLU A 142 -17.75 -11.63 9.43
CA GLU A 142 -18.72 -11.75 10.51
C GLU A 142 -18.93 -10.36 11.14
N ASN A 143 -20.16 -9.85 11.03
CA ASN A 143 -20.65 -8.79 11.89
C ASN A 143 -20.65 -9.31 13.33
N ALA A 144 -19.50 -9.21 14.01
CA ALA A 144 -19.45 -9.31 15.46
C ALA A 144 -20.05 -8.03 16.03
N ALA A 145 -21.29 -8.17 16.49
CA ALA A 145 -22.05 -7.17 17.25
C ALA A 145 -21.32 -6.69 18.51
#